data_AF-A0A2M9LLZ9-F1
#
_entry.id   AF-A0A2M9LLZ9-F1
#
_cell.length_a   1.000
_cell.length_b   1.000
_cell.length_c   1.000
_cell.angle_alpha   90.00
_cell.angle_beta   90.00
_cell.angle_gamma   90.00
#
_symmetry.space_group_name_H-M   'P 1'
#
loop_
_entity.id
_entity.type
_entity.pdbx_description
1 polymer ?
#
loop_
_entity_poly.entity_id
_entity_poly.type
_entity_poly.pdbx_seq_one_letter_code
_entity_poly.pdbx_strand_id
1 'polypeptide(L)'
;MTHGFHQGVRTVWLQADDGSAAVAGGGTITVYGPRDLWAEAKEVEAEYAARGRPDTQSFGLTVTAHGQHLWLHAPTETIRAKSPREAAHP
;
A
#
# COMPACT_ATOMS: atom_id res chain seq x y z
N MET A 1 1.58 2.39 -7.05
CA MET A 1 0.98 3.68 -6.66
C MET A 1 1.74 4.80 -7.32
N THR A 2 1.06 5.71 -8.00
CA THR A 2 1.65 6.96 -8.47
C THR A 2 0.87 8.13 -7.90
N HIS A 3 1.50 9.29 -7.77
CA HIS A 3 0.83 10.51 -7.39
C HIS A 3 1.20 11.63 -8.35
N GLY A 4 0.30 12.58 -8.54
CA GLY A 4 0.50 13.71 -9.44
C GLY A 4 -0.65 14.70 -9.36
N PHE A 5 -0.88 15.39 -10.46
CA PHE A 5 -2.01 16.30 -10.62
C PHE A 5 -2.85 15.87 -11.81
N HIS A 6 -4.17 15.90 -11.64
CA HIS A 6 -5.14 15.71 -12.71
C HIS A 6 -6.10 16.89 -12.67
N GLN A 7 -6.18 17.67 -13.75
CA GLN A 7 -7.00 18.90 -13.81
C GLN A 7 -6.70 19.88 -12.64
N GLY A 8 -5.43 20.05 -12.29
CA GLY A 8 -5.00 20.92 -11.17
C GLY A 8 -5.23 20.34 -9.77
N VAL A 9 -5.83 19.15 -9.66
CA VAL A 9 -6.13 18.49 -8.39
C VAL A 9 -5.08 17.44 -8.07
N ARG A 10 -4.51 17.48 -6.85
CA ARG A 10 -3.60 16.43 -6.38
C ARG A 10 -4.34 15.10 -6.37
N THR A 11 -3.79 14.14 -7.11
CA THR A 11 -4.43 12.87 -7.39
C THR A 11 -3.47 11.72 -7.12
N VAL A 12 -3.98 10.65 -6.52
CA VAL A 12 -3.28 9.41 -6.27
C VAL A 12 -3.92 8.31 -7.12
N TRP A 13 -3.08 7.52 -7.79
CA TRP A 13 -3.48 6.34 -8.56
C TRP A 13 -2.91 5.08 -7.92
N LEU A 14 -3.78 4.13 -7.65
CA LEU A 14 -3.47 2.77 -7.22
C LEU A 14 -3.81 1.83 -8.37
N GLN A 15 -2.91 0.89 -8.65
CA GLN A 15 -3.10 -0.10 -9.72
C GLN A 15 -2.49 -1.43 -9.26
N ALA A 16 -3.16 -2.52 -9.60
CA ALA A 16 -2.69 -3.88 -9.47
C ALA A 16 -2.64 -4.56 -10.85
N ASP A 17 -1.94 -5.69 -10.93
CA ASP A 17 -1.79 -6.52 -12.13
C ASP A 17 -3.08 -7.24 -12.55
N ASP A 18 -3.97 -7.53 -11.60
CA ASP A 18 -5.32 -8.10 -11.83
C ASP A 18 -6.34 -7.10 -12.43
N GLY A 19 -5.89 -5.91 -12.83
CA GLY A 19 -6.73 -4.86 -13.39
C GLY A 19 -7.50 -4.03 -12.34
N SER A 20 -7.31 -4.30 -11.05
CA SER A 20 -7.86 -3.44 -10.00
C SER A 20 -7.16 -2.08 -9.99
N ALA A 21 -7.94 -1.02 -9.80
CA ALA A 21 -7.41 0.33 -9.70
C ALA A 21 -8.24 1.19 -8.76
N ALA A 22 -7.62 2.21 -8.19
CA ALA A 22 -8.34 3.27 -7.48
C ALA A 22 -7.71 4.63 -7.76
N VAL A 23 -8.56 5.66 -7.81
CA VAL A 23 -8.16 7.05 -8.08
C VAL A 23 -8.76 7.91 -6.99
N ALA A 24 -7.91 8.59 -6.24
CA ALA A 24 -8.33 9.50 -5.18
C ALA A 24 -7.85 10.92 -5.49
N GLY A 25 -8.77 11.87 -5.59
CA GLY A 25 -8.48 13.27 -5.89
C GLY A 25 -9.72 14.15 -5.76
N GLY A 26 -9.53 15.40 -5.30
CA GLY A 26 -10.62 16.39 -5.28
C GLY A 26 -11.78 16.01 -4.36
N GLY A 27 -11.49 15.26 -3.28
CA GLY A 27 -12.50 14.76 -2.35
C GLY A 27 -13.28 13.55 -2.85
N THR A 28 -12.99 13.04 -4.05
CA THR A 28 -13.66 11.87 -4.63
C THR A 28 -12.69 10.69 -4.74
N ILE A 29 -13.24 9.49 -4.56
CA ILE A 29 -12.54 8.22 -4.79
C ILE A 29 -13.33 7.43 -5.83
N THR A 30 -12.65 6.93 -6.86
CA THR A 30 -13.23 6.00 -7.83
C THR A 30 -12.45 4.70 -7.81
N VAL A 31 -13.15 3.57 -7.75
CA VAL A 31 -12.58 2.22 -7.67
C VAL A 31 -12.98 1.43 -8.92
N TYR A 32 -12.07 0.61 -9.42
CA TYR A 32 -12.22 -0.20 -10.62
C TYR A 32 -11.70 -1.62 -10.39
N GLY A 33 -12.27 -2.58 -11.12
CA GLY A 33 -11.80 -3.96 -11.13
C GLY A 33 -12.23 -4.78 -9.89
N PRO A 34 -11.65 -5.97 -9.72
CA PRO A 34 -12.14 -6.97 -8.75
C PRO A 34 -11.83 -6.65 -7.28
N ARG A 35 -10.85 -5.77 -6.98
CA ARG A 35 -10.47 -5.40 -5.61
C ARG A 35 -10.67 -3.93 -5.33
N ASP A 36 -11.08 -3.64 -4.09
CA ASP A 36 -11.09 -2.28 -3.56
C ASP A 36 -9.70 -1.90 -3.02
N LEU A 37 -8.84 -1.43 -3.91
CA LEU A 37 -7.49 -0.98 -3.53
C LEU A 37 -7.49 0.23 -2.60
N TRP A 38 -8.57 1.02 -2.57
CA TRP A 38 -8.66 2.14 -1.64
C TRP A 38 -8.94 1.67 -0.22
N ALA A 39 -9.87 0.72 -0.06
CA ALA A 39 -10.14 0.09 1.23
C ALA A 39 -8.87 -0.58 1.78
N GLU A 40 -8.13 -1.33 0.96
CA GLU A 40 -6.87 -1.95 1.37
C GLU A 40 -5.82 -0.90 1.82
N ALA A 41 -5.70 0.22 1.10
CA ALA A 41 -4.82 1.32 1.49
C ALA A 41 -5.26 1.95 2.83
N LYS A 42 -6.57 2.09 3.07
CA LYS A 42 -7.14 2.56 4.34
C LYS A 42 -6.85 1.59 5.49
N GLU A 43 -6.90 0.29 5.27
CA GLU A 43 -6.50 -0.72 6.27
C GLU A 43 -5.03 -0.58 6.64
N VAL A 44 -4.15 -0.42 5.65
CA VAL A 44 -2.71 -0.20 5.90
C VAL A 44 -2.47 1.14 6.61
N GLU A 45 -3.20 2.20 6.27
CA GLU A 45 -3.11 3.49 6.97
C GLU A 45 -3.55 3.38 8.43
N ALA A 46 -4.62 2.63 8.72
CA ALA A 46 -5.06 2.36 10.08
C ALA A 46 -4.02 1.54 10.86
N GLU A 47 -3.43 0.53 10.23
CA GLU A 47 -2.37 -0.30 10.80
C GLU A 47 -1.11 0.52 11.14
N TYR A 48 -0.72 1.43 10.24
CA TYR A 48 0.38 2.37 10.41
C TYR A 48 0.08 3.40 11.52
N ALA A 49 -1.15 3.92 11.56
CA ALA A 49 -1.58 4.86 12.60
C ALA A 49 -1.61 4.20 13.99
N ALA A 50 -2.08 2.95 14.09
CA ALA A 50 -2.08 2.18 15.33
C ALA A 50 -0.67 1.92 15.89
N ARG A 51 0.34 1.91 15.03
CA ARG A 51 1.76 1.82 15.40
C ARG A 51 2.40 3.18 15.75
N GLY A 52 1.60 4.23 15.88
CA GLY A 52 2.08 5.56 16.27
C GLY A 52 2.63 6.40 15.12
N ARG A 53 2.33 6.05 13.86
CA ARG A 53 2.83 6.75 12.66
C ARG A 53 4.37 6.85 12.65
N PRO A 54 5.09 5.72 12.76
CA PRO A 54 6.55 5.70 12.83
C PRO A 54 7.17 6.40 11.62
N ASP A 55 8.25 7.14 11.84
CA ASP A 55 8.93 7.84 10.75
C ASP A 55 9.62 6.86 9.79
N THR A 56 10.11 7.38 8.66
CA THR A 56 10.81 6.56 7.66
C THR A 56 12.11 5.93 8.17
N GLN A 57 12.73 6.50 9.20
CA GLN A 57 13.99 5.98 9.79
C GLN A 57 13.73 4.76 10.68
N SER A 58 12.50 4.60 11.15
CA SER A 58 12.06 3.44 11.90
C SER A 58 11.91 2.20 11.03
N PHE A 59 11.83 2.35 9.71
CA PHE A 59 11.79 1.23 8.78
C PHE A 59 13.20 0.84 8.32
N GLY A 60 13.43 -0.45 8.17
CA GLY A 60 14.65 -0.95 7.55
C GLY A 60 14.42 -2.23 6.77
N LEU A 61 15.41 -2.55 5.93
CA LEU A 61 15.39 -3.70 5.03
C LEU A 61 16.62 -4.56 5.31
N THR A 62 16.40 -5.81 5.66
CA THR A 62 17.46 -6.81 5.71
C THR A 62 17.42 -7.65 4.45
N VAL A 63 18.54 -7.73 3.74
CA VAL A 63 18.72 -8.57 2.54
C VAL A 63 19.64 -9.73 2.92
N THR A 64 19.19 -10.95 2.66
CA THR A 64 19.94 -12.19 2.90
C THR A 64 19.94 -13.05 1.64
N ALA A 65 20.72 -14.14 1.64
CA ALA A 65 20.65 -15.15 0.58
C ALA A 65 19.25 -15.80 0.46
N HIS A 66 18.41 -15.71 1.49
CA HIS A 66 17.05 -16.26 1.52
C HIS A 66 15.96 -15.26 1.11
N GLY A 67 16.34 -14.02 0.80
CA GLY A 67 15.41 -12.98 0.34
C GLY A 67 15.52 -11.68 1.12
N GLN A 68 14.46 -10.86 0.97
CA GLN A 68 14.36 -9.53 1.55
C GLN A 68 13.28 -9.47 2.64
N HIS A 69 13.63 -8.86 3.78
CA HIS A 69 12.75 -8.74 4.93
C HIS A 69 12.68 -7.28 5.37
N LEU A 70 11.50 -6.68 5.19
CA LEU A 70 11.20 -5.36 5.73
C LEU A 70 10.86 -5.49 7.22
N TRP A 71 11.31 -4.56 8.03
CA TRP A 71 11.08 -4.55 9.47
C TRP A 71 10.84 -3.15 10.00
N LEU A 72 10.26 -3.07 11.19
CA LEU A 72 9.99 -1.84 11.92
C LEU A 72 10.79 -1.84 13.23
N HIS A 73 11.51 -0.77 13.53
CA HIS A 73 12.41 -0.57 14.68
C HIS A 73 13.66 -1.48 14.72
N ALA A 74 13.53 -2.79 14.51
CA ALA A 74 14.64 -3.73 14.57
C ALA A 74 14.50 -4.90 13.57
N PRO A 75 15.61 -5.52 13.10
CA PRO A 75 15.57 -6.65 12.15
C PRO A 75 14.75 -7.87 12.59
N THR A 76 14.48 -8.02 13.89
CA THR A 76 13.65 -9.09 14.47
C THR A 76 12.14 -8.82 14.36
N GLU A 77 11.74 -7.57 14.11
CA GLU A 77 10.34 -7.12 14.02
C GLU A 77 9.90 -7.03 12.55
N THR A 78 9.91 -8.18 11.88
CA THR A 78 9.59 -8.26 10.45
C THR A 78 8.14 -7.91 10.17
N ILE A 79 7.91 -7.05 9.18
CA ILE A 79 6.58 -6.72 8.68
C ILE A 79 6.31 -7.47 7.38
N ARG A 80 5.19 -8.19 7.35
CA ARG A 80 4.74 -8.89 6.15
C ARG A 80 4.08 -7.89 5.21
N ALA A 81 4.56 -7.79 3.98
CA ALA A 81 3.78 -7.12 2.95
C ALA A 81 2.41 -7.79 2.86
N LYS A 82 1.34 -6.99 2.80
CA LYS A 82 0.03 -7.52 2.41
C LYS A 82 0.23 -8.15 1.04
N SER A 83 0.09 -9.48 0.95
CA SER A 83 0.11 -10.16 -0.34
C SER A 83 -1.04 -9.56 -1.17
N PRO A 84 -0.86 -9.37 -2.49
CA PRO A 84 -2.02 -9.18 -3.35
C PRO A 84 -2.99 -10.30 -3.00
N ARG A 85 -4.21 -9.96 -2.57
CA ARG A 85 -5.21 -10.98 -2.27
C ARG A 85 -5.37 -11.75 -3.58
N GLU A 86 -4.96 -13.01 -3.59
CA GLU A 86 -4.92 -13.83 -4.79
C GLU A 86 -6.29 -13.73 -5.47
N ALA A 87 -6.29 -13.21 -6.70
CA ALA A 87 -7.51 -13.13 -7.48
C ALA A 87 -7.97 -14.57 -7.70
N ALA A 88 -9.07 -14.95 -7.03
CA ALA A 88 -9.76 -16.19 -7.29
C ALA A 88 -10.11 -16.22 -8.78
N HIS A 89 -9.37 -17.00 -9.56
CA HIS A 89 -9.73 -17.32 -10.94
C HIS A 89 -10.85 -18.36 -10.92
N PRO A 90 -12.00 -18.12 -11.58
CA PRO A 90 -12.94 -19.17 -11.92
C PRO A 90 -12.38 -20.12 -12.99
#